data_AF-A0A2D9QI68-F1
#
_entry.id   AF-A0A2D9QI68-F1
#
_cell.length_a   1.000
_cell.length_b   1.000
_cell.length_c   1.000
_cell.angle_alpha   90.00
_cell.angle_beta   90.00
_cell.angle_gamma   90.00
#
_symmetry.space_group_name_H-M   'P 1'
#
loop_
_entity.id
_entity.type
_entity.pdbx_description
1 polymer ?
#
loop_
_entity_poly.entity_id
_entity_poly.type
_entity_poly.pdbx_seq_one_letter_code
_entity_poly.pdbx_strand_id
1 'polypeptide(L)'
;MITEIIKVVDTLSEAKDVEREVIFQAIENALESTTKKKYTESMDVKVIIDRESGDYKTYRRWMVFADDSRELEDPDYELRMLDAVDVDKDAKEGEYVYEEIESVDLDSRIGAQIAKQVIVQKVREAEKKKVIDLYQDRIGEVLGGVVKRVDRNGFYVDVGNNAEAFLPRRESIAKEAIRP
;
A
#
# COMPACT_ATOMS: atom_id res chain seq x y z
N MET A 1 6.14 -0.25 -28.18
CA MET A 1 5.80 -1.35 -27.26
C MET A 1 4.74 -0.85 -26.28
N ILE A 2 3.54 -0.52 -26.78
CA ILE A 2 2.56 0.36 -26.09
C ILE A 2 1.36 -0.42 -25.50
N THR A 3 1.34 -1.76 -25.55
CA THR A 3 0.06 -2.49 -25.37
C THR A 3 -0.06 -3.39 -24.16
N GLU A 4 1.00 -3.69 -23.41
CA GLU A 4 0.90 -4.72 -22.37
C GLU A 4 0.29 -4.20 -21.06
N ILE A 5 0.72 -3.04 -20.56
CA ILE A 5 0.22 -2.51 -19.27
C ILE A 5 -1.27 -2.14 -19.36
N ILE A 6 -1.67 -1.37 -20.38
CA ILE A 6 -3.08 -0.99 -20.54
C ILE A 6 -3.98 -2.22 -20.69
N LYS A 7 -3.56 -3.22 -21.48
CA LYS A 7 -4.32 -4.48 -21.61
C LYS A 7 -4.43 -5.24 -20.28
N VAL A 8 -3.37 -5.29 -19.49
CA VAL A 8 -3.39 -5.93 -18.17
C VAL A 8 -4.34 -5.19 -17.24
N VAL A 9 -4.29 -3.86 -17.22
CA VAL A 9 -5.20 -3.03 -16.42
C VAL A 9 -6.65 -3.27 -16.83
N ASP A 10 -6.96 -3.22 -18.13
CA ASP A 10 -8.32 -3.42 -18.63
C ASP A 10 -8.84 -4.82 -18.30
N THR A 11 -8.03 -5.85 -18.53
CA THR A 11 -8.40 -7.25 -18.21
C THR A 11 -8.68 -7.44 -16.72
N LEU A 12 -7.85 -6.84 -15.85
CA LEU A 12 -8.02 -6.95 -14.41
C LEU A 12 -9.20 -6.12 -13.90
N SER A 13 -9.45 -4.96 -14.51
CA SER A 13 -10.57 -4.09 -14.17
C SER A 13 -11.91 -4.77 -14.52
N GLU A 14 -12.03 -5.31 -15.74
CA GLU A 14 -13.24 -6.02 -16.19
C GLU A 14 -13.52 -7.29 -15.38
N ALA A 15 -12.48 -8.09 -15.07
CA ALA A 15 -12.68 -9.39 -14.42
C ALA A 15 -13.13 -9.28 -12.95
N LYS A 16 -12.87 -8.15 -12.30
CA LYS A 16 -13.03 -7.99 -10.85
C LYS A 16 -13.71 -6.71 -10.41
N ASP A 17 -14.22 -5.88 -11.32
CA ASP A 17 -14.87 -4.60 -11.00
C ASP A 17 -13.97 -3.74 -10.08
N VAL A 18 -12.69 -3.67 -10.44
CA VAL A 18 -11.68 -2.89 -9.70
C VAL A 18 -11.39 -1.63 -10.50
N GLU A 19 -11.35 -0.49 -9.80
CA GLU A 19 -10.97 0.77 -10.42
C GLU A 19 -9.57 0.69 -11.03
N ARG A 20 -9.43 1.22 -12.25
CA ARG A 20 -8.15 1.22 -12.99
C ARG A 20 -7.02 1.82 -12.16
N GLU A 21 -7.31 2.87 -11.40
CA GLU A 21 -6.32 3.57 -10.58
C GLU A 21 -5.68 2.67 -9.52
N VAL A 22 -6.48 1.82 -8.85
CA VAL A 22 -5.97 0.86 -7.87
C VAL A 22 -5.00 -0.13 -8.53
N ILE A 23 -5.31 -0.56 -9.75
CA ILE A 23 -4.46 -1.50 -10.50
C ILE A 23 -3.18 -0.81 -10.93
N PHE A 24 -3.25 0.41 -11.48
CA PHE A 24 -2.05 1.17 -11.83
C PHE A 24 -1.13 1.39 -10.63
N GLN A 25 -1.69 1.77 -9.50
CA GLN A 25 -0.91 1.98 -8.28
C GLN A 25 -0.31 0.67 -7.76
N ALA A 26 -0.99 -0.46 -7.92
CA ALA A 26 -0.43 -1.77 -7.62
C ALA A 26 0.74 -2.12 -8.56
N ILE A 27 0.64 -1.78 -9.85
CA ILE A 27 1.72 -1.96 -10.83
C ILE A 27 2.93 -1.09 -10.48
N GLU A 28 2.72 0.20 -10.19
CA GLU A 28 3.77 1.14 -9.76
C GLU A 28 4.54 0.59 -8.56
N ASN A 29 3.82 0.23 -7.49
CA ASN A 29 4.44 -0.31 -6.27
C ASN A 29 5.22 -1.61 -6.52
N ALA A 30 4.71 -2.49 -7.40
CA ALA A 30 5.39 -3.73 -7.74
C ALA A 30 6.70 -3.46 -8.51
N LEU A 31 6.66 -2.53 -9.48
CA LEU A 31 7.84 -2.10 -10.24
C LEU A 31 8.86 -1.39 -9.33
N GLU A 32 8.41 -0.53 -8.41
CA GLU A 32 9.26 0.11 -7.39
C GLU A 32 9.97 -0.96 -6.55
N SER A 33 9.24 -1.94 -6.02
CA SER A 33 9.81 -3.01 -5.19
C SER A 33 10.79 -3.91 -5.94
N THR A 34 10.60 -4.07 -7.25
CA THR A 34 11.47 -4.90 -8.09
C THR A 34 12.74 -4.14 -8.44
N THR A 35 12.59 -2.86 -8.77
CA THR A 35 13.71 -1.96 -9.03
C THR A 35 14.59 -1.87 -7.79
N LYS A 36 14.02 -1.65 -6.60
CA LYS A 36 14.75 -1.65 -5.32
C LYS A 36 15.54 -2.95 -5.04
N LYS A 37 15.14 -4.09 -5.60
CA LYS A 37 15.87 -5.36 -5.47
C LYS A 37 16.97 -5.53 -6.51
N LYS A 38 16.85 -4.88 -7.67
CA LYS A 38 17.86 -4.92 -8.74
C LYS A 38 19.09 -4.10 -8.34
N TYR A 39 18.88 -2.98 -7.66
CA TYR A 39 19.95 -2.16 -7.10
C TYR A 39 20.37 -2.70 -5.72
N THR A 40 21.68 -2.81 -5.49
CA THR A 40 22.24 -3.29 -4.21
C THR A 40 22.15 -2.23 -3.10
N GLU A 41 21.99 -0.97 -3.49
CA GLU A 41 21.88 0.18 -2.58
C GLU A 41 20.43 0.38 -2.11
N SER A 42 20.28 0.84 -0.86
CA SER A 42 18.99 1.13 -0.26
C SER A 42 18.42 2.42 -0.83
N MET A 43 17.81 2.37 -2.02
CA MET A 43 17.33 3.57 -2.70
C MET A 43 15.83 3.77 -2.52
N ASP A 44 15.35 5.02 -2.44
CA ASP A 44 13.94 5.28 -2.70
C ASP A 44 13.66 5.42 -4.18
N VAL A 45 12.64 4.70 -4.63
CA VAL A 45 12.27 4.58 -6.05
C VAL A 45 10.80 4.91 -6.16
N LYS A 46 10.47 5.77 -7.13
CA LYS A 46 9.11 6.10 -7.53
C LYS A 46 8.93 5.73 -8.99
N VAL A 47 7.89 4.94 -9.29
CA VAL A 47 7.48 4.65 -10.66
C VAL A 47 6.22 5.44 -10.96
N ILE A 48 6.18 6.06 -12.14
CA ILE A 48 5.04 6.82 -12.64
C ILE A 48 4.63 6.24 -13.98
N ILE A 49 3.38 5.78 -14.09
CA ILE A 49 2.81 5.21 -15.30
C ILE A 49 1.84 6.21 -15.92
N ASP A 50 2.04 6.55 -17.19
CA ASP A 50 1.08 7.31 -17.99
C ASP A 50 -0.20 6.48 -18.19
N ARG A 51 -1.34 7.06 -17.81
CA ARG A 51 -2.64 6.36 -17.78
C ARG A 51 -3.23 6.15 -19.18
N GLU A 52 -2.79 6.93 -20.17
CA GLU A 52 -3.28 6.87 -21.55
C GLU A 52 -2.36 6.00 -22.43
N SER A 53 -1.05 6.24 -22.37
CA SER A 53 -0.08 5.50 -23.20
C SER A 53 0.35 4.18 -22.58
N GLY A 54 0.32 4.07 -21.25
CA GLY A 54 0.89 2.94 -20.50
C GLY A 54 2.42 2.96 -20.44
N ASP A 55 3.07 4.00 -20.96
CA ASP A 55 4.50 4.20 -20.77
C ASP A 55 4.77 4.54 -19.31
N TYR A 56 5.92 4.15 -18.81
CA TYR A 56 6.27 4.42 -17.42
C TYR A 56 7.72 4.84 -17.30
N LYS A 57 7.96 5.69 -16.31
CA LYS A 57 9.27 6.17 -15.94
C LYS A 57 9.55 5.83 -14.50
N THR A 58 10.80 5.47 -14.26
CA THR A 58 11.30 5.11 -12.94
C THR A 58 12.26 6.20 -12.50
N TYR A 59 12.04 6.69 -11.29
CA TYR A 59 12.81 7.76 -10.70
C TYR A 59 13.41 7.28 -9.39
N ARG A 60 14.69 7.54 -9.18
CA ARG A 60 15.24 7.61 -7.83
C ARG A 60 14.80 8.96 -7.24
N ARG A 61 14.40 8.98 -5.97
CA ARG A 61 14.08 10.23 -5.29
C ARG A 61 14.81 10.38 -3.97
N TRP A 62 15.10 11.61 -3.61
CA TRP A 62 15.66 11.97 -2.30
C TRP A 62 14.87 13.12 -1.68
N MET A 63 14.71 13.09 -0.37
CA MET A 63 14.14 14.20 0.38
C MET A 63 15.20 15.29 0.56
N VAL A 64 14.86 16.53 0.23
CA VAL A 64 15.78 17.67 0.36
C VAL A 64 15.71 18.27 1.75
N PHE A 65 16.87 18.44 2.38
CA PHE A 65 17.02 19.09 3.68
C PHE A 65 17.86 20.37 3.57
N ALA A 66 17.59 21.33 4.45
CA ALA A 66 18.44 22.51 4.59
C ALA A 66 19.89 22.12 4.93
N ASP A 67 20.86 22.87 4.42
CA ASP A 67 22.29 22.51 4.55
C ASP A 67 22.79 22.49 6.00
N ASP A 68 22.17 23.30 6.86
CA ASP A 68 22.47 23.40 8.29
C ASP A 68 21.63 22.43 9.15
N SER A 69 20.75 21.64 8.52
CA SER A 69 19.93 20.67 9.23
C SER A 69 20.78 19.56 9.84
N ARG A 70 20.45 19.20 11.08
CA ARG A 70 21.00 18.04 11.79
C ARG A 70 20.07 16.82 11.71
N GLU A 71 18.99 16.93 10.94
CA GLU A 71 17.95 15.90 10.79
C GLU A 71 18.27 14.91 9.67
N LEU A 72 19.43 15.04 9.00
CA LEU A 72 19.91 14.04 8.05
C LEU A 72 20.20 12.73 8.81
N GLU A 73 19.34 11.73 8.60
CA GLU A 73 19.42 10.40 9.20
C GLU A 73 19.94 9.36 8.21
N ASP A 74 19.63 9.50 6.91
CA ASP A 74 19.93 8.49 5.90
C ASP A 74 20.41 9.08 4.55
N PRO A 75 21.73 9.03 4.27
CA PRO A 75 22.31 9.54 3.02
C PRO A 75 21.78 8.87 1.74
N ASP A 76 21.22 7.66 1.83
CA ASP A 76 20.71 6.97 0.63
C ASP A 76 19.33 7.50 0.19
N TYR A 77 18.62 8.18 1.11
CA TYR A 77 17.24 8.67 0.97
C TYR A 77 17.13 10.20 1.04
N GLU A 78 18.19 10.89 1.45
CA GLU A 78 18.17 12.32 1.78
C GLU A 78 19.34 13.06 1.14
N LEU A 79 19.09 14.29 0.68
CA LEU A 79 20.10 15.18 0.11
C LEU A 79 20.07 16.54 0.79
N ARG A 80 21.25 17.16 0.90
CA ARG A 80 21.36 18.57 1.29
C ARG A 80 20.91 19.46 0.14
N MET A 81 20.41 20.64 0.44
CA MET A 81 19.97 21.61 -0.55
C MET A 81 21.08 21.93 -1.57
N LEU A 82 22.33 22.07 -1.14
CA LEU A 82 23.47 22.26 -2.04
C LEU A 82 23.63 21.14 -3.07
N ASP A 83 23.46 19.88 -2.66
CA ASP A 83 23.60 18.72 -3.55
C ASP A 83 22.31 18.49 -4.38
N ALA A 84 21.15 18.84 -3.82
CA ALA A 84 19.86 18.71 -4.49
C ALA A 84 19.75 19.62 -5.72
N VAL A 85 20.35 20.81 -5.68
CA VAL A 85 20.37 21.77 -6.81
C VAL A 85 21.17 21.25 -8.01
N ASP A 86 22.16 20.38 -7.78
CA ASP A 86 22.92 19.75 -8.86
C ASP A 86 22.08 18.70 -9.61
N VAL A 87 21.10 18.09 -8.93
CA VAL A 87 20.14 17.13 -9.50
C VAL A 87 18.97 17.86 -10.16
N ASP A 88 18.35 18.80 -9.45
CA ASP A 88 17.24 19.62 -9.93
C ASP A 88 17.44 21.08 -9.50
N LYS A 89 17.56 21.97 -10.48
CA LYS A 89 17.81 23.41 -10.21
C LYS A 89 16.65 24.11 -9.50
N ASP A 90 15.45 23.56 -9.61
CA ASP A 90 14.24 24.09 -8.97
C ASP A 90 13.97 23.41 -7.61
N ALA A 91 14.92 22.63 -7.09
CA ALA A 91 14.84 21.96 -5.79
C ALA A 91 14.48 22.93 -4.65
N LYS A 92 13.73 22.41 -3.67
CA LYS A 92 13.37 23.14 -2.46
C LYS A 92 13.48 22.25 -1.24
N GLU A 93 13.82 22.86 -0.12
CA GLU A 93 13.83 22.21 1.19
C GLU A 93 12.45 21.64 1.53
N GLY A 94 12.41 20.38 1.98
CA GLY A 94 11.20 19.65 2.32
C GLY A 94 10.46 19.04 1.13
N GLU A 95 10.94 19.22 -0.11
CA GLU A 95 10.42 18.56 -1.30
C GLU A 95 11.33 17.38 -1.72
N TYR A 96 10.84 16.55 -2.65
CA TYR A 96 11.62 15.48 -3.25
C TYR A 96 12.23 15.94 -4.56
N VAL A 97 13.51 15.62 -4.77
CA VAL A 97 14.15 15.69 -6.10
C VAL A 97 14.14 14.32 -6.76
N TYR A 98 14.10 14.30 -8.09
CA TYR A 98 13.94 13.10 -8.89
C TYR A 98 15.07 12.96 -9.91
N GLU A 99 15.71 11.80 -9.94
CA GLU A 99 16.64 11.40 -10.98
C GLU A 99 16.05 10.23 -11.78
N GLU A 100 15.95 10.38 -13.10
CA GLU A 100 15.43 9.32 -13.97
C GLU A 100 16.45 8.18 -14.07
N ILE A 101 16.03 6.96 -13.72
CA ILE A 101 16.87 5.75 -13.76
C ILE A 101 16.31 4.73 -14.75
N GLU A 102 17.12 3.73 -15.07
CA GLU A 102 16.69 2.63 -15.94
C GLU A 102 15.48 1.91 -15.35
N SER A 103 14.38 1.88 -16.11
CA SER A 103 13.15 1.20 -15.70
C SER A 103 13.30 -0.31 -15.85
N VAL A 104 12.78 -1.06 -14.88
CA VAL A 104 12.71 -2.52 -14.99
C VAL A 104 11.49 -2.90 -15.80
N ASP A 105 11.68 -3.78 -16.80
CA ASP A 105 10.59 -4.29 -17.62
C ASP A 105 9.53 -5.02 -16.80
N LEU A 106 8.26 -4.70 -17.10
CA LEU A 106 7.12 -5.45 -16.59
C LEU A 106 7.08 -6.83 -17.26
N ASP A 107 7.72 -7.81 -16.63
CA ASP A 107 7.67 -9.19 -17.11
C ASP A 107 6.34 -9.89 -16.72
N SER A 108 6.11 -11.07 -17.29
CA SER A 108 4.93 -11.89 -17.00
C SER A 108 4.80 -12.27 -15.51
N ARG A 109 5.91 -12.35 -14.78
CA ARG A 109 5.92 -12.73 -13.36
C ARG A 109 5.43 -11.58 -12.48
N ILE A 110 5.90 -10.38 -12.75
CA ILE A 110 5.47 -9.15 -12.08
C ILE A 110 3.97 -8.96 -12.33
N GLY A 111 3.52 -9.10 -13.58
CA GLY A 111 2.09 -9.07 -13.94
C GLY A 111 1.25 -10.09 -13.16
N ALA A 112 1.74 -11.33 -13.01
CA ALA A 112 1.04 -12.36 -12.23
C ALA A 112 0.99 -12.04 -10.72
N GLN A 113 2.05 -11.47 -10.15
CA GLN A 113 2.06 -11.04 -8.75
C GLN A 113 1.05 -9.91 -8.49
N ILE A 114 1.00 -8.93 -9.40
CA ILE A 114 0.04 -7.82 -9.33
C ILE A 114 -1.39 -8.34 -9.43
N ALA A 115 -1.67 -9.21 -10.42
CA ALA A 115 -2.99 -9.84 -10.55
C ALA A 115 -3.41 -10.55 -9.26
N LYS A 116 -2.51 -11.33 -8.65
CA LYS A 116 -2.78 -11.98 -7.36
C LYS A 116 -3.08 -10.96 -6.27
N GLN A 117 -2.31 -9.89 -6.16
CA GLN A 117 -2.51 -8.86 -5.14
C GLN A 117 -3.86 -8.15 -5.29
N VAL A 118 -4.21 -7.74 -6.52
CA VAL A 118 -5.50 -7.11 -6.85
C VAL A 118 -6.66 -8.06 -6.53
N ILE A 119 -6.54 -9.34 -6.90
CA ILE A 119 -7.56 -10.35 -6.59
C ILE A 119 -7.74 -10.49 -5.08
N VAL A 120 -6.65 -10.58 -4.30
CA VAL A 120 -6.72 -10.71 -2.84
C VAL A 120 -7.35 -9.46 -2.21
N GLN A 121 -7.02 -8.26 -2.70
CA GLN A 121 -7.64 -7.02 -2.24
C GLN A 121 -9.15 -7.02 -2.51
N LYS A 122 -9.57 -7.33 -3.73
CA LYS A 122 -11.00 -7.32 -4.07
C LYS A 122 -11.80 -8.38 -3.33
N VAL A 123 -11.22 -9.56 -3.09
CA VAL A 123 -11.84 -10.60 -2.24
C VAL A 123 -12.04 -10.07 -0.83
N ARG A 124 -11.02 -9.44 -0.23
CA ARG A 124 -11.13 -8.85 1.12
C ARG A 124 -12.17 -7.73 1.18
N GLU A 125 -12.26 -6.90 0.15
CA GLU A 125 -13.29 -5.85 0.08
C GLU A 125 -14.70 -6.44 -0.02
N ALA A 126 -14.89 -7.48 -0.82
CA ALA A 126 -16.16 -8.17 -0.93
C ALA A 126 -16.55 -8.84 0.39
N GLU A 127 -15.59 -9.47 1.09
CA GLU A 127 -15.80 -10.02 2.43
C GLU A 127 -16.18 -8.92 3.42
N LYS A 128 -15.44 -7.80 3.44
CA LYS A 128 -15.73 -6.65 4.30
C LYS A 128 -17.12 -6.10 4.05
N LYS A 129 -17.51 -5.92 2.78
CA LYS A 129 -18.84 -5.45 2.40
C LYS A 129 -19.93 -6.40 2.89
N LYS A 130 -19.75 -7.71 2.71
CA LYS A 130 -20.68 -8.73 3.21
C LYS A 130 -20.84 -8.68 4.72
N VAL A 131 -19.76 -8.44 5.47
CA VAL A 131 -19.82 -8.27 6.92
C VAL A 131 -20.58 -6.99 7.29
N ILE A 132 -20.32 -5.87 6.61
CA ILE A 132 -21.05 -4.62 6.84
C ILE A 132 -22.54 -4.81 6.59
N ASP A 133 -22.91 -5.37 5.43
CA ASP A 133 -24.30 -5.59 5.04
C ASP A 133 -25.05 -6.48 6.05
N LEU A 134 -24.36 -7.43 6.70
CA LEU A 134 -24.93 -8.32 7.70
C LEU A 134 -25.22 -7.64 9.05
N TYR A 135 -24.40 -6.66 9.45
CA TYR A 135 -24.45 -6.07 10.79
C TYR A 135 -24.96 -4.62 10.82
N GLN A 136 -25.01 -3.91 9.69
CA GLN A 136 -25.44 -2.50 9.64
C GLN A 136 -26.86 -2.29 10.18
N ASP A 137 -27.78 -3.22 9.89
CA ASP A 137 -29.19 -3.11 10.32
C ASP A 137 -29.41 -3.58 11.77
N ARG A 138 -28.36 -4.15 12.40
CA ARG A 138 -28.40 -4.75 13.74
C ARG A 138 -27.76 -3.87 14.81
N ILE A 139 -27.51 -2.59 14.49
CA ILE A 139 -26.92 -1.63 15.42
C ILE A 139 -27.85 -1.44 16.61
N GLY A 140 -27.33 -1.66 17.82
CA GLY A 140 -28.08 -1.58 19.08
C GLY A 140 -28.59 -2.93 19.60
N GLU A 141 -28.43 -4.01 18.85
CA GLU A 141 -28.72 -5.36 19.33
C GLU A 141 -27.60 -5.92 20.20
N VAL A 142 -27.98 -6.77 21.16
CA VAL A 142 -27.01 -7.57 21.93
C VAL A 142 -26.61 -8.78 21.09
N LEU A 143 -25.32 -8.89 20.81
CA LEU A 143 -24.72 -10.03 20.11
C LEU A 143 -23.96 -10.92 21.10
N GLY A 144 -24.17 -12.23 21.00
CA GLY A 144 -23.32 -13.22 21.64
C GLY A 144 -22.15 -13.61 20.74
N GLY A 145 -21.03 -14.03 21.33
CA GLY A 145 -19.87 -14.52 20.59
C GLY A 145 -18.89 -15.29 21.49
N VAL A 146 -17.91 -15.94 20.87
CA VAL A 146 -16.90 -16.75 21.56
C VAL A 146 -15.54 -16.07 21.47
N VAL A 147 -14.85 -15.92 22.59
CA VAL A 147 -13.53 -15.28 22.62
C VAL A 147 -12.50 -16.22 22.01
N LYS A 148 -11.83 -15.78 20.93
CA LYS A 148 -10.77 -16.55 20.27
C LYS A 148 -9.38 -16.17 20.75
N ARG A 149 -9.15 -14.88 21.01
CA ARG A 149 -7.83 -14.37 21.38
C ARG A 149 -7.96 -13.24 22.40
N VAL A 150 -7.03 -13.24 23.35
CA VAL A 150 -6.90 -12.20 24.36
C VAL A 150 -5.54 -11.51 24.19
N ASP A 151 -5.57 -10.21 23.93
CA ASP A 151 -4.38 -9.37 23.80
C ASP A 151 -4.33 -8.35 24.96
N ARG A 152 -3.20 -7.64 25.12
CA ARG A 152 -3.06 -6.59 26.15
C ARG A 152 -4.14 -5.51 26.04
N ASN A 153 -4.56 -5.20 24.80
CA ASN A 153 -5.45 -4.08 24.47
C ASN A 153 -6.95 -4.46 24.46
N GLY A 154 -7.29 -5.75 24.42
CA GLY A 154 -8.69 -6.19 24.32
C GLY A 154 -8.85 -7.65 23.91
N PHE A 155 -10.07 -8.00 23.53
CA PHE A 155 -10.50 -9.37 23.24
C PHE A 155 -11.00 -9.46 21.80
N TYR A 156 -10.57 -10.48 21.07
CA TYR A 156 -11.10 -10.82 19.76
C TYR A 156 -12.17 -11.89 19.92
N VAL A 157 -13.38 -11.58 19.49
CA VAL A 157 -14.59 -12.37 19.68
C VAL A 157 -15.12 -12.79 18.32
N ASP A 158 -15.30 -14.09 18.11
CA ASP A 158 -16.03 -14.63 16.96
C ASP A 158 -17.53 -14.46 17.19
N VAL A 159 -18.17 -13.67 16.33
CA VAL A 159 -19.62 -13.37 16.37
C VAL A 159 -20.42 -14.16 15.33
N GLY A 160 -19.77 -15.13 14.67
CA GLY A 160 -20.36 -15.97 13.63
C GLY A 160 -20.31 -15.33 12.24
N ASN A 161 -20.69 -16.11 11.22
CA ASN A 161 -20.69 -15.71 9.80
C ASN A 161 -19.33 -15.19 9.29
N ASN A 162 -18.24 -15.76 9.77
CA ASN A 162 -16.86 -15.35 9.47
C ASN A 162 -16.54 -13.90 9.84
N ALA A 163 -17.26 -13.32 10.81
CA ALA A 163 -16.99 -11.99 11.33
C ALA A 163 -16.32 -12.08 12.71
N GLU A 164 -15.31 -11.24 12.90
CA GLU A 164 -14.63 -11.07 14.19
C GLU A 164 -14.92 -9.67 14.73
N ALA A 165 -15.23 -9.59 16.01
CA ALA A 165 -15.43 -8.35 16.75
C ALA A 165 -14.25 -8.12 17.69
N PHE A 166 -13.90 -6.86 17.91
CA PHE A 166 -12.91 -6.47 18.90
C PHE A 166 -13.62 -5.78 20.07
N LEU A 167 -13.46 -6.33 21.27
CA LEU A 167 -13.93 -5.73 22.52
C LEU A 167 -12.73 -5.07 23.22
N PRO A 168 -12.67 -3.73 23.28
CA PRO A 168 -11.62 -3.02 24.00
C PRO A 168 -11.68 -3.36 25.49
N ARG A 169 -10.51 -3.52 26.12
CA ARG A 169 -10.45 -3.89 27.54
C ARG A 169 -11.08 -2.83 28.46
N ARG A 170 -11.04 -1.55 28.04
CA ARG A 170 -11.68 -0.43 28.74
C ARG A 170 -13.22 -0.49 28.76
N GLU A 171 -13.81 -1.23 27.83
CA GLU A 171 -15.27 -1.41 27.70
C GLU A 171 -15.74 -2.74 28.30
N SER A 172 -14.80 -3.54 28.83
CA SER A 172 -15.12 -4.76 29.57
C SER A 172 -15.50 -4.47 31.02
N ILE A 173 -16.31 -5.35 31.62
CA ILE A 173 -16.72 -5.23 33.01
C ILE A 173 -15.49 -5.39 33.92
N ALA A 174 -15.27 -4.39 34.78
CA ALA A 174 -14.14 -4.40 35.70
C ALA A 174 -14.17 -5.62 36.61
N LYS A 175 -13.01 -6.31 36.71
CA LYS A 175 -12.77 -7.52 37.54
C LYS A 175 -13.37 -8.82 37.00
N GLU A 176 -13.97 -8.82 35.81
CA GLU A 176 -14.40 -10.05 35.14
C GLU A 176 -13.25 -10.61 34.29
N ALA A 177 -12.85 -11.86 34.58
CA ALA A 177 -11.75 -12.51 33.88
C ALA A 177 -12.28 -13.26 32.65
N ILE A 178 -12.17 -12.62 31.48
CA ILE A 178 -12.49 -13.23 30.19
C ILE A 178 -11.31 -14.10 29.72
N ARG A 179 -11.58 -15.34 29.34
CA ARG A 179 -10.60 -16.31 28.82
C ARG A 179 -11.13 -16.95 27.52
N PRO A 180 -10.25 -17.44 26.63
CA PRO A 180 -10.65 -18.25 25.48
C PRO A 180 -11.32 -19.56 25.90
#